data_AF-A0A7W5DLR0-F1
#
_entry.id   AF-A0A7W5DLR0-F1
#
_cell.length_a   1.000
_cell.length_b   1.000
_cell.length_c   1.000
_cell.angle_alpha   90.00
_cell.angle_beta   90.00
_cell.angle_gamma   90.00
#
_symmetry.space_group_name_H-M   'P 1'
#
loop_
_entity.id
_entity.type
_entity.pdbx_description
1 polymer ?
#
loop_
_entity_poly.entity_id
_entity_poly.type
_entity_poly.pdbx_seq_one_letter_code
_entity_poly.pdbx_strand_id
1 'polypeptide(L)'
;MPEPERHGWVQRLMRARRGVAQAKRDRDAQAEREARDQVDEAKRALGERGPVWWEDGAPDYTRCKVENTPYADWYAGLQAPQR
;
A
#
# COMPACT_ATOMS: atom_id res chain seq x y z
N MET A 1 16.80 11.23 3.74
CA MET A 1 16.03 11.97 4.76
C MET A 1 16.78 11.89 6.09
N PRO A 2 16.97 13.01 6.81
CA PRO A 2 17.53 13.05 8.17
C PRO A 2 16.78 12.15 9.16
N GLU A 3 17.51 11.59 10.13
CA GLU A 3 16.99 10.64 11.12
C GLU A 3 15.79 11.14 11.98
N PRO A 4 15.77 12.39 12.50
CA PRO A 4 14.62 12.89 13.26
C PRO A 4 13.37 13.08 12.40
N GLU A 5 13.52 13.49 11.14
CA GLU A 5 12.39 13.58 10.20
C GLU A 5 11.83 12.19 9.89
N ARG A 6 12.72 11.21 9.66
CA ARG A 6 12.34 9.81 9.50
C ARG A 6 11.55 9.30 10.69
N HIS A 7 12.01 9.58 11.91
CA HIS A 7 11.32 9.17 13.13
C HIS A 7 9.91 9.77 13.21
N GLY A 8 9.74 11.06 12.90
CA GLY A 8 8.43 11.72 12.85
C GLY A 8 7.47 11.05 11.85
N TRP A 9 7.95 10.70 10.66
CA TRP A 9 7.14 9.99 9.67
C TRP A 9 6.79 8.55 10.09
N VAL A 10 7.70 7.84 10.75
CA VAL A 10 7.39 6.52 11.33
C VAL A 10 6.30 6.63 12.39
N GLN A 11 6.35 7.62 13.28
CA GLN A 11 5.29 7.83 14.26
C GLN A 11 3.94 8.12 13.60
N ARG A 12 3.92 9.00 12.58
CA ARG A 12 2.72 9.29 11.79
C ARG A 12 2.15 8.03 11.12
N LEU A 13 3.01 7.22 10.51
CA LEU A 13 2.63 5.94 9.91
C LEU A 13 1.98 5.00 10.93
N MET A 14 2.57 4.85 12.12
CA MET A 14 2.03 3.98 13.16
C MET A 14 0.70 4.51 13.73
N ARG A 15 0.55 5.83 13.86
CA ARG A 15 -0.72 6.45 14.25
C ARG A 15 -1.81 6.22 13.20
N ALA A 16 -1.50 6.43 11.92
CA ALA A 16 -2.44 6.22 10.83
C ALA A 16 -2.89 4.74 10.74
N ARG A 17 -1.96 3.78 10.90
CA ARG A 17 -2.29 2.35 10.96
C ARG A 17 -3.25 2.01 12.10
N ARG A 18 -3.06 2.59 13.29
CA ARG A 18 -4.01 2.44 14.40
C ARG A 18 -5.37 3.06 14.07
N GLY A 19 -5.39 4.21 13.39
CA GLY A 19 -6.60 4.86 12.89
C GLY A 19 -7.40 3.95 11.96
N VAL A 20 -6.75 3.27 11.01
CA VAL A 20 -7.41 2.28 10.12
C VAL A 20 -8.04 1.15 10.95
N ALA A 21 -7.31 0.61 11.93
CA ALA A 21 -7.83 -0.45 12.78
C ALA A 21 -9.04 0.01 13.61
N GLN A 22 -9.04 1.25 14.10
CA GLN A 22 -10.14 1.82 14.85
C GLN A 22 -11.37 2.07 13.97
N ALA A 23 -11.20 2.74 12.83
CA ALA A 23 -12.29 3.01 11.88
C ALA A 23 -12.98 1.72 11.40
N LYS A 24 -12.21 0.64 11.19
CA LYS A 24 -12.77 -0.68 10.89
C LYS A 24 -13.63 -1.25 12.01
N ARG A 25 -13.21 -1.09 13.28
CA ARG A 25 -14.01 -1.55 14.44
C ARG A 25 -15.31 -0.76 14.55
N ASP A 26 -15.23 0.53 14.30
CA ASP A 26 -16.37 1.46 14.38
C ASP A 26 -17.26 1.41 13.13
N ARG A 27 -16.84 0.67 12.08
CA ARG A 27 -17.47 0.61 10.75
C ARG A 27 -17.64 1.97 10.09
N ASP A 28 -16.72 2.89 10.36
CA ASP A 28 -16.68 4.20 9.74
C ASP A 28 -15.83 4.15 8.46
N ALA A 29 -16.52 4.06 7.32
CA ALA A 29 -15.89 3.99 6.01
C ALA A 29 -15.10 5.25 5.64
N GLN A 30 -15.55 6.43 6.11
CA GLN A 30 -14.90 7.69 5.80
C GLN A 30 -13.61 7.83 6.62
N ALA A 31 -13.67 7.56 7.92
CA ALA A 31 -12.48 7.53 8.77
C ALA A 31 -11.48 6.45 8.33
N GLU A 32 -11.95 5.31 7.81
CA GLU A 32 -11.09 4.27 7.25
C GLU A 32 -10.35 4.76 6.01
N ARG A 33 -11.04 5.48 5.12
CA ARG A 33 -10.45 6.06 3.91
C ARG A 33 -9.41 7.11 4.27
N GLU A 34 -9.75 8.05 5.16
CA GLU A 34 -8.82 9.10 5.61
C GLU A 34 -7.57 8.52 6.29
N ALA A 35 -7.73 7.50 7.15
CA ALA A 35 -6.60 6.86 7.80
C ALA A 35 -5.71 6.09 6.79
N ARG A 36 -6.29 5.52 5.73
CA ARG A 36 -5.52 4.89 4.64
C ARG A 36 -4.75 5.92 3.81
N ASP A 37 -5.35 7.07 3.53
CA ASP A 37 -4.69 8.16 2.82
C ASP A 37 -3.47 8.67 3.61
N GLN A 38 -3.60 8.82 4.94
CA GLN A 38 -2.49 9.17 5.83
C GLN A 38 -1.38 8.10 5.87
N VAL A 39 -1.73 6.81 5.79
CA VAL A 39 -0.74 5.73 5.67
C VAL A 39 0.05 5.89 4.37
N ASP A 40 -0.64 6.15 3.24
CA ASP A 40 0.00 6.28 1.94
C ASP A 40 0.90 7.53 1.85
N GLU A 41 0.47 8.64 2.44
CA GLU A 41 1.29 9.85 2.61
C GLU A 41 2.58 9.55 3.38
N ALA A 42 2.48 8.94 4.57
CA ALA A 42 3.64 8.65 5.40
C ALA A 42 4.62 7.67 4.71
N LYS A 43 4.10 6.68 3.96
CA LYS A 43 4.93 5.76 3.18
C LYS A 43 5.67 6.44 2.04
N ARG A 44 5.03 7.34 1.32
CA ARG A 44 5.71 8.17 0.29
C ARG A 44 6.81 9.02 0.91
N ALA A 45 6.52 9.70 2.02
CA ALA A 45 7.51 10.52 2.72
C ALA A 45 8.71 9.70 3.24
N LEU A 46 8.49 8.45 3.66
CA LEU A 46 9.56 7.53 4.08
C LEU A 46 10.38 6.95 2.92
N GLY A 47 9.96 7.17 1.68
CA GLY A 47 10.59 6.59 0.48
C GLY A 47 10.21 5.13 0.22
N GLU A 48 9.22 4.57 0.95
CA GLU A 48 8.72 3.20 0.68
C GLU A 48 7.95 3.10 -0.64
N ARG A 49 7.55 4.24 -1.20
CA ARG A 49 6.78 4.37 -2.45
C ARG A 49 7.57 5.23 -3.46
N GLY A 50 8.84 4.88 -3.65
CA GLY A 50 9.73 5.51 -4.63
C GLY A 50 9.52 4.98 -6.06
N PRO A 51 10.29 5.49 -7.04
CA PRO A 51 10.32 4.92 -8.37
C PRO A 51 10.66 3.43 -8.29
N VAL A 52 10.10 2.68 -9.23
CA VAL A 52 10.38 1.26 -9.40
C VAL A 52 11.87 1.06 -9.68
N TRP A 53 12.41 -0.08 -9.24
CA TRP A 53 13.83 -0.39 -9.36
C TRP A 53 14.19 -0.93 -10.76
N TRP A 54 13.22 -1.14 -11.65
CA TRP A 54 13.42 -1.58 -13.03
C TRP A 54 13.37 -0.39 -14.00
N GLU A 55 14.11 -0.50 -15.11
CA GLU A 55 14.29 0.56 -16.11
C GLU A 55 13.63 0.25 -17.46
N ASP A 56 12.99 -0.92 -17.60
CA ASP A 56 12.40 -1.40 -18.86
C ASP A 56 11.07 -0.69 -19.26
N GLY A 57 10.65 0.31 -18.48
CA GLY A 57 9.42 1.06 -18.71
C GLY A 57 8.14 0.31 -18.34
N ALA A 58 8.23 -0.87 -17.72
CA ALA A 58 7.04 -1.59 -17.28
C ALA A 58 6.25 -0.78 -16.23
N PRO A 59 4.90 -0.75 -16.29
CA PRO A 59 4.09 -0.05 -15.31
C PRO A 59 4.23 -0.61 -13.88
N ASP A 60 4.14 0.27 -12.87
CA ASP A 60 4.01 -0.16 -11.48
C ASP A 60 2.58 -0.68 -11.22
N TYR A 61 2.42 -2.00 -11.22
CA TYR A 61 1.15 -2.66 -10.88
C TYR A 61 0.92 -2.76 -9.36
N THR A 62 1.74 -2.13 -8.51
CA THR A 62 1.52 -2.12 -7.06
C THR A 62 0.19 -1.46 -6.73
N ARG A 63 -0.69 -2.19 -6.02
CA ARG A 63 -2.09 -1.81 -5.68
C ARG A 63 -3.10 -1.98 -6.81
N CYS A 64 -2.72 -2.50 -7.97
CA CYS A 64 -3.70 -3.03 -8.91
C CYS A 64 -4.16 -4.40 -8.41
N LYS A 65 -5.47 -4.67 -8.51
CA LYS A 65 -5.93 -6.05 -8.34
C LYS A 65 -5.37 -6.88 -9.49
N VAL A 66 -5.01 -8.13 -9.24
CA VAL A 66 -4.34 -8.99 -10.22
C VAL A 66 -5.17 -9.16 -11.51
N GLU A 67 -6.50 -9.14 -11.40
CA GLU A 67 -7.41 -9.24 -12.54
C GLU A 67 -7.32 -8.03 -13.49
N ASN A 68 -6.80 -6.90 -12.98
CA ASN A 68 -6.60 -5.67 -13.76
C ASN A 68 -5.13 -5.50 -14.22
N THR A 69 -4.35 -6.58 -14.18
CA THR A 69 -2.94 -6.58 -14.60
C THR A 69 -2.70 -7.64 -15.67
N PRO A 70 -1.61 -7.53 -16.45
CA PRO A 70 -1.21 -8.59 -17.39
C PRO A 70 -0.96 -9.95 -16.74
N TYR A 71 -0.88 -10.02 -15.40
CA TYR A 71 -0.69 -11.26 -14.65
C TYR A 71 -1.99 -12.04 -14.37
N ALA A 72 -3.15 -11.54 -14.82
CA ALA A 72 -4.45 -12.15 -14.54
C ALA A 72 -4.51 -13.62 -14.95
N ASP A 73 -4.15 -13.95 -16.20
CA ASP A 73 -4.24 -15.31 -16.73
C ASP A 73 -3.29 -16.28 -16.04
N TRP A 74 -2.05 -15.83 -15.79
CA TRP A 74 -1.07 -16.60 -15.04
C TRP A 74 -1.55 -16.90 -13.61
N TYR A 75 -2.09 -15.90 -12.91
CA TYR A 75 -2.60 -16.06 -11.55
C TYR A 75 -3.83 -16.97 -11.48
N ALA A 76 -4.73 -16.90 -12.45
CA ALA A 76 -5.87 -17.81 -12.57
C ALA A 76 -5.42 -19.27 -12.74
N GLY A 77 -4.37 -19.50 -13.52
CA GLY A 77 -3.76 -20.83 -13.70
C GLY A 77 -3.15 -21.42 -12.42
N LEU A 78 -2.71 -20.60 -11.47
CA LEU A 78 -2.20 -21.06 -10.16
C LEU A 78 -3.29 -21.59 -9.22
N GLN A 79 -4.54 -21.14 -9.41
CA GLN A 79 -5.68 -21.58 -8.60
C GLN A 79 -6.31 -22.88 -9.11
N ALA A 80 -5.91 -23.36 -10.29
CA ALA A 80 -6.25 -24.70 -10.72
C ALA A 80 -5.50 -25.72 -9.85
N PRO A 81 -6.17 -26.70 -9.23
CA PRO A 81 -5.47 -27.73 -8.49
C PRO A 81 -4.50 -28.43 -9.44
N GLN A 82 -3.22 -28.46 -9.09
CA GLN A 82 -2.27 -29.32 -9.80
C GLN A 82 -2.77 -30.76 -9.65
N ARG A 83 -3.16 -31.35 -10.77
CA ARG A 83 -3.70 -32.71 -10.84
C ARG A 83 -2.65 -33.65 -11.39
#